data_AF-A0A8W8NHQ2-F1
#
_entry.id   AF-A0A8W8NHQ2-F1
#
_cell.length_a   1.000
_cell.length_b   1.000
_cell.length_c   1.000
_cell.angle_alpha   90.00
_cell.angle_beta   90.00
_cell.angle_gamma   90.00
#
_symmetry.space_group_name_H-M   'P 1'
#
loop_
_entity.id
_entity.type
_entity.pdbx_description
1 polymer ?
#
loop_
_entity_poly.entity_id
_entity_poly.type
_entity_poly.pdbx_seq_one_letter_code
_entity_poly.pdbx_strand_id
1 'polypeptide(L)'
;EIYELPVQEKAEEAMPMFLSQLSLDEYHQKEERFSQELSHFTKKKFFEGIADVAGQSEGSRYEILEINDPSISLIKGGGQEVNISQCKELSRIQKSFPAAKLKHIEAKLASTQADRRLETAEDILKLIQAGEFAKDHNSINERLSDTDSSLQMVVRDLEILSRDEIPGLIQESLSSQVSHILTGDYNLKLARQDYFISNQDQVIHPLVQQRARNEFLTMAFELENRNHRDIHRLLVAVKQLLQNHLKDWHARMKMMDDPMLTPAKYKRSTIDSRDGFAKRLHNVLEVDNAQQLFLTYSSLEEGADRLKQVYSMSCNQAETALSNKEEILEALEQNMHGCEEMIYSGSSTTHGQPSLAPPQLQSAMTQLEGMLGRLEHSIKDIVRNLEQKKQTLKSDPLLYKERKLYVYFFTNPACLRQLFDEMSSRLQAQKM
;
A
#
# COMPACT_ATOMS: atom_id res chain seq x y z
N GLU A 1 -19.22 7.92 1.55
CA GLU A 1 -19.72 8.33 2.88
C GLU A 1 -18.93 7.61 3.93
N ILE A 2 -18.36 8.39 4.84
CA ILE A 2 -17.47 7.96 5.90
C ILE A 2 -18.35 7.27 6.94
N TYR A 3 -18.01 6.04 7.34
CA TYR A 3 -18.62 5.41 8.51
C TYR A 3 -18.20 6.23 9.74
N GLU A 4 -19.03 7.20 10.11
CA GLU A 4 -19.02 7.79 11.44
C GLU A 4 -19.35 6.66 12.43
N LEU A 5 -18.33 6.24 13.18
CA LEU A 5 -18.51 5.45 14.38
C LEU A 5 -19.39 6.27 15.33
N PRO A 6 -20.55 5.77 15.80
CA PRO A 6 -21.36 6.52 16.74
C PRO A 6 -20.60 6.61 18.05
N VAL A 7 -20.13 7.82 18.36
CA VAL A 7 -19.58 8.18 19.65
C VAL A 7 -20.74 8.34 20.63
N GLN A 8 -20.69 7.49 21.66
CA GLN A 8 -21.35 7.59 22.97
C GLN A 8 -22.87 7.46 23.05
N GLU A 9 -23.31 6.30 23.53
CA GLU A 9 -24.33 6.24 24.57
C GLU A 9 -23.83 5.37 25.74
N LYS A 10 -23.76 6.02 26.92
CA LYS A 10 -23.72 5.48 28.29
C LYS A 10 -23.08 4.11 28.48
N ALA A 11 -21.82 4.09 28.92
CA ALA A 11 -21.27 2.98 29.67
C ALA A 11 -21.98 2.90 31.03
N GLU A 12 -23.12 2.22 31.08
CA GLU A 12 -23.51 1.50 32.30
C GLU A 12 -22.34 0.58 32.66
N GLU A 13 -21.99 0.51 33.94
CA GLU A 13 -20.96 -0.38 34.47
C GLU A 13 -21.35 -1.84 34.18
N ALA A 14 -21.08 -2.29 32.96
CA ALA A 14 -21.34 -3.64 32.53
C ALA A 14 -20.31 -4.52 33.25
N MET A 15 -20.79 -5.27 34.25
CA MET A 15 -20.04 -6.37 34.86
C MET A 15 -19.38 -7.19 33.76
N PRO A 16 -18.08 -7.53 33.89
CA PRO A 16 -17.37 -8.29 32.87
C PRO A 16 -18.07 -9.64 32.69
N MET A 17 -18.82 -9.77 31.61
CA MET A 17 -19.63 -10.93 31.27
C MET A 17 -18.85 -11.79 30.27
N PHE A 18 -18.90 -13.11 30.45
CA PHE A 18 -18.30 -14.04 29.51
C PHE A 18 -19.00 -13.97 28.16
N LEU A 19 -18.26 -14.17 27.07
CA LEU A 19 -18.81 -14.17 25.71
C LEU A 19 -19.85 -15.29 25.56
N SER A 20 -19.68 -16.41 26.26
CA SER A 20 -20.66 -17.51 26.30
C SER A 20 -22.00 -17.14 26.95
N GLN A 21 -22.07 -16.06 27.71
CA GLN A 21 -23.28 -15.59 28.40
C GLN A 21 -23.99 -14.46 27.64
N LEU A 22 -23.34 -13.89 26.62
CA LEU A 22 -23.90 -12.83 25.80
C LEU A 22 -24.83 -13.43 24.73
N SER A 23 -26.03 -12.85 24.57
CA SER A 23 -26.92 -13.23 23.47
C SER A 23 -26.36 -12.72 22.14
N LEU A 24 -26.01 -13.64 21.23
CA LEU A 24 -25.52 -13.33 19.88
C LEU A 24 -26.63 -13.17 18.83
N ASP A 25 -27.90 -13.21 19.24
CA ASP A 25 -29.04 -13.20 18.31
C ASP A 25 -29.05 -11.94 17.42
N GLU A 26 -28.73 -10.77 17.98
CA GLU A 26 -28.63 -9.53 17.19
C GLU A 26 -27.48 -9.57 16.17
N TYR A 27 -26.35 -10.17 16.54
CA TYR A 27 -25.21 -10.35 15.64
C TYR A 27 -25.59 -11.28 14.49
N HIS A 28 -26.19 -12.44 14.79
CA HIS A 28 -26.62 -13.40 13.78
C HIS A 28 -27.69 -12.83 12.84
N GLN A 29 -28.65 -12.06 13.36
CA GLN A 29 -29.65 -11.38 12.52
C GLN A 29 -29.02 -10.35 11.58
N LYS A 30 -28.05 -9.56 12.05
CA LYS A 30 -27.32 -8.59 11.22
C LYS A 30 -26.50 -9.31 10.13
N GLU A 31 -25.85 -10.41 10.49
CA GLU A 31 -25.02 -11.20 9.58
C GLU A 31 -25.86 -11.92 8.51
N GLU A 32 -27.04 -12.41 8.89
CA GLU A 32 -28.00 -13.01 7.95
C GLU A 32 -28.54 -11.98 6.97
N ARG A 33 -28.98 -10.79 7.45
CA ARG A 33 -29.43 -9.69 6.58
C ARG A 33 -28.32 -9.26 5.62
N PHE A 34 -27.10 -9.12 6.11
CA PHE A 34 -25.94 -8.79 5.28
C PHE A 34 -25.71 -9.83 4.18
N SER A 35 -25.82 -11.12 4.52
CA SER A 35 -25.68 -12.23 3.56
C SER A 35 -26.79 -12.21 2.50
N GLN A 36 -28.02 -11.85 2.89
CA GLN A 36 -29.16 -11.69 1.98
C GLN A 36 -28.98 -10.50 1.04
N GLU A 37 -28.57 -9.34 1.56
CA GLU A 37 -28.29 -8.14 0.77
C GLU A 37 -27.15 -8.37 -0.23
N LEU A 38 -26.06 -9.01 0.21
CA LEU A 38 -24.94 -9.36 -0.64
C LEU A 38 -25.33 -10.38 -1.72
N SER A 39 -26.18 -11.35 -1.37
CA SER A 39 -26.73 -12.30 -2.34
C SER A 39 -27.63 -11.60 -3.37
N HIS A 40 -28.45 -10.64 -2.95
CA HIS A 40 -29.28 -9.84 -3.85
C HIS A 40 -28.43 -8.94 -4.75
N PHE A 41 -27.41 -8.26 -4.19
CA PHE A 41 -26.46 -7.47 -4.96
C PHE A 41 -25.73 -8.32 -6.00
N THR A 42 -25.27 -9.50 -5.59
CA THR A 42 -24.61 -10.46 -6.49
C THR A 42 -25.57 -10.92 -7.58
N LYS A 43 -26.83 -11.24 -7.25
CA LYS A 43 -27.87 -11.57 -8.25
C LYS A 43 -28.11 -10.45 -9.25
N LYS A 44 -28.26 -9.21 -8.78
CA LYS A 44 -28.47 -8.04 -9.62
C LYS A 44 -27.29 -7.76 -10.56
N LYS A 45 -26.05 -7.85 -10.05
CA LYS A 45 -24.84 -7.50 -10.80
C LYS A 45 -24.30 -8.65 -11.66
N PHE A 46 -24.44 -9.89 -11.19
CA PHE A 46 -23.85 -11.08 -11.81
C PHE A 46 -24.84 -12.09 -12.38
N PHE A 47 -26.15 -11.98 -12.18
CA PHE A 47 -27.09 -12.96 -12.73
C PHE A 47 -28.14 -12.31 -13.63
N GLU A 48 -28.75 -11.20 -13.23
CA GLU A 48 -29.59 -10.40 -14.14
C GLU A 48 -28.74 -9.70 -15.20
N GLY A 49 -27.57 -9.19 -14.83
CA GLY A 49 -26.62 -8.59 -15.76
C GLY A 49 -25.76 -9.59 -16.55
N ILE A 50 -25.65 -10.86 -16.12
CA ILE A 50 -24.78 -11.85 -16.80
C ILE A 50 -25.54 -12.99 -17.48
N ALA A 51 -26.72 -13.42 -17.02
CA ALA A 51 -27.51 -14.39 -17.79
C ALA A 51 -27.93 -13.82 -19.15
N ASP A 52 -28.11 -12.49 -19.23
CA ASP A 52 -28.34 -11.74 -20.47
C ASP A 52 -27.06 -11.43 -21.27
N VAL A 53 -25.87 -11.65 -20.69
CA VAL A 53 -24.54 -11.33 -21.27
C VAL A 53 -23.71 -12.60 -21.58
N ALA A 54 -23.99 -13.74 -20.95
CA ALA A 54 -23.25 -14.99 -21.11
C ALA A 54 -23.72 -15.85 -22.30
N GLY A 55 -24.52 -15.28 -23.21
CA GLY A 55 -24.75 -15.87 -24.54
C GLY A 55 -25.40 -17.26 -24.54
N GLN A 56 -26.07 -17.68 -23.47
CA GLN A 56 -26.99 -18.82 -23.53
C GLN A 56 -28.41 -18.35 -23.84
N SER A 57 -28.55 -17.53 -24.87
CA SER A 57 -29.82 -17.35 -25.54
C SER A 57 -29.93 -18.50 -26.55
N GLU A 58 -30.73 -19.52 -26.22
CA GLU A 58 -31.24 -20.48 -27.20
C GLU A 58 -31.77 -19.69 -28.40
N GLY A 59 -31.19 -19.91 -29.59
CA GLY A 59 -31.39 -19.09 -30.79
C GLY A 59 -32.79 -19.09 -31.39
N SER A 60 -33.81 -18.65 -30.66
CA SER A 60 -35.20 -18.74 -31.11
C SER A 60 -36.15 -17.62 -30.63
N ARG A 61 -35.66 -16.45 -30.21
CA ARG A 61 -36.55 -15.32 -29.88
C ARG A 61 -36.18 -14.03 -30.60
N TYR A 62 -36.70 -13.91 -31.82
CA TYR A 62 -37.07 -12.68 -32.52
C TYR A 62 -36.21 -11.42 -32.25
N GLU A 63 -34.96 -11.41 -32.71
CA GLU A 63 -34.00 -10.30 -32.58
C GLU A 63 -34.29 -9.06 -33.47
N ILE A 64 -35.37 -9.05 -34.25
CA ILE A 64 -35.63 -7.96 -35.22
C ILE A 64 -36.14 -6.68 -34.56
N LEU A 65 -36.58 -6.73 -33.30
CA LEU A 65 -37.24 -5.60 -32.62
C LEU A 65 -36.62 -5.19 -31.27
N GLU A 66 -35.56 -5.87 -30.80
CA GLU A 66 -34.85 -5.39 -29.62
C GLU A 66 -33.81 -4.35 -30.02
N ILE A 67 -34.21 -3.07 -29.98
CA ILE A 67 -33.30 -1.94 -29.91
C ILE A 67 -32.58 -2.04 -28.55
N ASN A 68 -31.56 -2.91 -28.49
CA ASN A 68 -30.69 -3.02 -27.35
C ASN A 68 -29.99 -1.67 -27.15
N ASP A 69 -30.11 -1.11 -25.94
CA ASP A 69 -29.44 0.12 -25.54
C ASP A 69 -27.93 -0.01 -25.88
N PRO A 70 -27.34 0.94 -26.64
CA PRO A 70 -25.95 0.85 -27.10
C PRO A 70 -24.94 0.67 -25.95
N SER A 71 -25.31 1.08 -24.74
CA SER A 71 -24.54 0.85 -23.50
C SER A 71 -24.46 -0.63 -23.09
N ILE A 72 -25.52 -1.40 -23.32
CA ILE A 72 -25.60 -2.83 -22.99
C ILE A 72 -24.81 -3.65 -24.02
N SER A 73 -24.84 -3.27 -25.30
CA SER A 73 -24.03 -3.87 -26.36
C SER A 73 -22.52 -3.67 -26.17
N LEU A 74 -22.12 -2.55 -25.57
CA LEU A 74 -20.74 -2.29 -25.17
C LEU A 74 -20.28 -3.20 -24.03
N ILE A 75 -21.18 -3.78 -23.22
CA ILE A 75 -20.84 -4.69 -22.11
C ILE A 75 -20.99 -6.16 -22.53
N LYS A 76 -22.01 -6.50 -23.34
CA LYS A 76 -22.34 -7.85 -23.83
C LYS A 76 -21.17 -8.53 -24.57
N GLY A 77 -20.33 -7.75 -25.25
CA GLY A 77 -19.32 -8.30 -26.14
C GLY A 77 -19.93 -9.00 -27.35
N GLY A 78 -19.22 -8.96 -28.48
CA GLY A 78 -19.63 -9.74 -29.63
C GLY A 78 -19.42 -11.22 -29.35
N GLY A 79 -20.40 -12.07 -29.66
CA GLY A 79 -20.22 -13.52 -29.66
C GLY A 79 -19.09 -13.94 -30.62
N GLN A 80 -18.71 -15.22 -30.58
CA GLN A 80 -17.62 -15.75 -31.42
C GLN A 80 -17.86 -15.50 -32.92
N GLU A 81 -19.12 -15.49 -33.35
CA GLU A 81 -19.51 -15.13 -34.73
C GLU A 81 -19.26 -13.66 -35.09
N VAL A 82 -19.51 -12.74 -34.16
CA VAL A 82 -19.23 -11.31 -34.35
C VAL A 82 -17.72 -11.07 -34.48
N ASN A 83 -16.90 -11.76 -33.68
CA ASN A 83 -15.45 -11.68 -33.79
C ASN A 83 -14.95 -12.21 -35.15
N ILE A 84 -15.50 -13.34 -35.61
CA ILE A 84 -15.18 -13.90 -36.93
C ILE A 84 -15.59 -12.92 -38.04
N SER A 85 -16.74 -12.26 -37.92
CA SER A 85 -17.19 -11.24 -38.88
C SER A 85 -16.26 -10.02 -38.89
N GLN A 86 -15.85 -9.52 -37.73
CA GLN A 86 -14.93 -8.39 -37.59
C GLN A 86 -13.54 -8.71 -38.14
N CYS A 87 -13.04 -9.94 -37.92
CA CYS A 87 -11.78 -10.41 -38.52
C CYS A 87 -11.87 -10.46 -40.06
N LYS A 88 -12.99 -10.91 -40.61
CA LYS A 88 -13.25 -10.91 -42.06
C LYS A 88 -13.31 -9.49 -42.62
N GLU A 89 -13.98 -8.58 -41.90
CA GLU A 89 -14.07 -7.16 -42.25
C GLU A 89 -12.71 -6.46 -42.22
N LEU A 90 -11.89 -6.72 -41.20
CA LEU A 90 -10.53 -6.20 -41.11
C LEU A 90 -9.66 -6.73 -42.26
N SER A 91 -9.78 -8.03 -42.58
CA SER A 91 -9.11 -8.63 -43.74
C SER A 91 -9.57 -8.00 -45.06
N ARG A 92 -10.85 -7.63 -45.17
CA ARG A 92 -11.41 -6.94 -46.34
C ARG A 92 -10.82 -5.54 -46.46
N ILE A 93 -10.78 -4.78 -45.37
CA ILE A 93 -10.19 -3.43 -45.32
C ILE A 93 -8.71 -3.46 -45.68
N GLN A 94 -7.95 -4.44 -45.17
CA GLN A 94 -6.53 -4.60 -45.51
C GLN A 94 -6.30 -4.80 -47.00
N LYS A 95 -7.18 -5.52 -47.68
CA LYS A 95 -7.09 -5.76 -49.13
C LYS A 95 -7.52 -4.54 -49.96
N SER A 96 -8.56 -3.81 -49.52
CA SER A 96 -9.13 -2.71 -50.30
C SER A 96 -8.43 -1.37 -50.09
N PHE A 97 -7.84 -1.15 -48.91
CA PHE A 97 -7.25 0.13 -48.52
C PHE A 97 -6.09 0.58 -49.42
N PRO A 98 -5.11 -0.27 -49.80
CA PRO A 98 -4.03 0.17 -50.68
C PRO A 98 -4.54 0.64 -52.05
N ALA A 99 -5.47 -0.11 -52.65
CA ALA A 99 -6.06 0.23 -53.93
C ALA A 99 -6.90 1.52 -53.86
N ALA A 100 -7.65 1.71 -52.78
CA ALA A 100 -8.43 2.93 -52.57
C ALA A 100 -7.54 4.16 -52.34
N LYS A 101 -6.45 4.02 -51.58
CA LYS A 101 -5.49 5.10 -51.34
C LYS A 101 -4.72 5.47 -52.59
N LEU A 102 -4.31 4.50 -53.39
CA LEU A 102 -3.65 4.74 -54.67
C LEU A 102 -4.57 5.53 -55.61
N LYS A 103 -5.83 5.10 -55.79
CA LYS A 103 -6.82 5.85 -56.59
C LYS A 103 -7.05 7.27 -56.07
N HIS A 104 -7.04 7.46 -54.75
CA HIS A 104 -7.17 8.79 -54.16
C HIS A 104 -5.97 9.68 -54.49
N ILE A 105 -4.75 9.14 -54.45
CA ILE A 105 -3.53 9.87 -54.84
C ILE A 105 -3.57 10.20 -56.33
N GLU A 106 -3.94 9.26 -57.20
CA GLU A 106 -4.08 9.50 -58.64
C GLU A 106 -5.13 10.58 -58.95
N ALA A 107 -6.29 10.53 -58.30
CA ALA A 107 -7.33 11.54 -58.47
C ALA A 107 -6.85 12.93 -58.00
N LYS A 108 -6.13 12.99 -56.88
CA LYS A 108 -5.53 14.23 -56.37
C LYS A 108 -4.47 14.76 -57.33
N LEU A 109 -3.62 13.88 -57.87
CA LEU A 109 -2.62 14.23 -58.88
C LEU A 109 -3.29 14.81 -60.13
N ALA A 110 -4.31 14.15 -60.66
CA ALA A 110 -5.06 14.62 -61.83
C ALA A 110 -5.71 16.00 -61.60
N SER A 111 -6.29 16.23 -60.42
CA SER A 111 -6.83 17.55 -60.04
C SER A 111 -5.74 18.61 -60.04
N THR A 112 -4.63 18.38 -59.32
CA THR A 112 -3.53 19.35 -59.25
C THR A 112 -2.89 19.60 -60.61
N GLN A 113 -2.84 18.58 -61.48
CA GLN A 113 -2.35 18.72 -62.84
C GLN A 113 -3.29 19.58 -63.70
N ALA A 114 -4.60 19.42 -63.56
CA ALA A 114 -5.58 20.26 -64.23
C ALA A 114 -5.48 21.72 -63.77
N ASP A 115 -5.36 21.94 -62.45
CA ASP A 115 -5.22 23.29 -61.86
C ASP A 115 -3.96 23.99 -62.36
N ARG A 116 -2.81 23.30 -62.35
CA ARG A 116 -1.55 23.84 -62.89
C ARG A 116 -1.61 24.14 -64.38
N ARG A 117 -2.31 23.30 -65.17
CA ARG A 117 -2.51 23.55 -66.61
C ARG A 117 -3.38 24.77 -66.87
N LEU A 118 -4.38 25.03 -66.01
CA LEU A 118 -5.18 26.24 -66.09
C LEU A 118 -4.34 27.47 -65.74
N GLU A 119 -3.57 27.43 -64.63
CA GLU A 119 -2.66 28.51 -64.25
C GLU A 119 -1.67 28.85 -65.37
N THR A 120 -1.02 27.84 -65.98
CA THR A 120 -0.07 28.08 -67.08
C THR A 120 -0.77 28.59 -68.33
N ALA A 121 -1.96 28.10 -68.67
CA ALA A 121 -2.74 28.63 -69.78
C ALA A 121 -3.15 30.09 -69.54
N GLU A 122 -3.55 30.44 -68.32
CA GLU A 122 -3.84 31.83 -67.93
C GLU A 122 -2.61 32.72 -68.04
N ASP A 123 -1.44 32.25 -67.62
CA ASP A 123 -0.19 33.01 -67.71
C ASP A 123 0.26 33.18 -69.17
N ILE A 124 0.11 32.14 -70.00
CA ILE A 124 0.35 32.24 -71.45
C ILE A 124 -0.61 33.24 -72.09
N LEU A 125 -1.89 33.23 -71.71
CA LEU A 125 -2.87 34.21 -72.21
C LEU A 125 -2.49 35.65 -71.82
N LYS A 126 -2.03 35.88 -70.58
CA LYS A 126 -1.53 37.18 -70.14
C LYS A 126 -0.32 37.64 -70.95
N LEU A 127 0.63 36.74 -71.22
CA LEU A 127 1.81 37.03 -72.04
C LEU A 127 1.45 37.37 -73.49
N ILE A 128 0.50 36.64 -74.08
CA ILE A 128 0.01 36.92 -75.45
C ILE A 128 -0.70 38.28 -75.49
N GLN A 129 -1.50 38.62 -74.49
CA GLN A 129 -2.17 39.92 -74.38
C GLN A 129 -1.18 41.07 -74.17
N ALA A 130 -0.06 40.83 -73.50
CA ALA A 130 1.01 41.82 -73.29
C ALA A 130 1.92 42.04 -74.52
N GLY A 131 1.89 41.14 -75.52
CA GLY A 131 2.63 41.28 -76.78
C GLY A 131 4.14 41.06 -76.67
N GLU A 132 4.63 40.48 -75.58
CA GLU A 132 6.05 40.23 -75.32
C GLU A 132 6.48 38.85 -75.86
N PHE A 133 6.94 38.82 -77.12
CA PHE A 133 7.54 37.62 -77.72
C PHE A 133 9.06 37.75 -77.84
N ALA A 134 9.78 36.71 -77.44
CA ALA A 134 11.23 36.62 -77.57
C ALA A 134 11.63 36.57 -79.06
N LYS A 135 12.55 37.44 -79.48
CA LYS A 135 12.92 37.64 -80.90
C LYS A 135 14.11 36.81 -81.37
N ASP A 136 14.77 36.05 -80.49
CA ASP A 136 16.06 35.43 -80.76
C ASP A 136 16.03 33.90 -80.69
N HIS A 137 16.19 33.25 -81.85
CA HIS A 137 15.95 31.81 -82.06
C HIS A 137 16.93 30.91 -81.29
N ASN A 138 18.19 31.34 -81.12
CA ASN A 138 19.21 30.53 -80.44
C ASN A 138 18.97 30.46 -78.92
N SER A 139 18.59 31.58 -78.32
CA SER A 139 18.24 31.66 -76.88
C SER A 139 17.01 30.84 -76.51
N ILE A 140 16.06 30.70 -77.44
CA ILE A 140 14.85 29.88 -77.27
C ILE A 140 15.21 28.40 -77.34
N ASN A 141 16.12 28.01 -78.24
CA ASN A 141 16.54 26.62 -78.41
C ASN A 141 17.37 26.10 -77.22
N GLU A 142 18.23 26.96 -76.65
CA GLU A 142 18.98 26.64 -75.42
C GLU A 142 18.04 26.46 -74.23
N ARG A 143 17.09 27.41 -74.04
CA ARG A 143 16.04 27.27 -73.02
C ARG A 143 15.18 26.03 -73.22
N LEU A 144 14.84 25.68 -74.46
CA LEU A 144 14.09 24.47 -74.78
C LEU A 144 14.86 23.22 -74.35
N SER A 145 16.16 23.13 -74.65
CA SER A 145 17.04 22.04 -74.23
C SER A 145 17.16 21.94 -72.71
N ASP A 146 17.29 23.06 -72.00
CA ASP A 146 17.35 23.10 -70.54
C ASP A 146 16.03 22.66 -69.91
N THR A 147 14.89 23.08 -70.48
CA THR A 147 13.56 22.63 -70.01
C THR A 147 13.31 21.16 -70.30
N ASP A 148 13.79 20.63 -71.43
CA ASP A 148 13.64 19.21 -71.78
C ASP A 148 14.48 18.32 -70.87
N SER A 149 15.73 18.72 -70.59
CA SER A 149 16.57 18.00 -69.63
C SER A 149 15.98 18.02 -68.22
N SER A 150 15.43 19.16 -67.78
CA SER A 150 14.73 19.29 -66.50
C SER A 150 13.46 18.42 -66.46
N LEU A 151 12.69 18.38 -67.55
CA LEU A 151 11.49 17.54 -67.66
C LEU A 151 11.86 16.06 -67.59
N GLN A 152 12.93 15.64 -68.26
CA GLN A 152 13.41 14.25 -68.19
C GLN A 152 13.86 13.85 -66.78
N MET A 153 14.48 14.76 -66.02
CA MET A 153 14.80 14.48 -64.60
C MET A 153 13.53 14.29 -63.77
N VAL A 154 12.56 15.19 -63.90
CA VAL A 154 11.29 15.12 -63.17
C VAL A 154 10.50 13.85 -63.52
N VAL A 155 10.52 13.41 -64.77
CA VAL A 155 9.87 12.15 -65.19
C VAL A 155 10.54 10.94 -64.53
N ARG A 156 11.88 10.90 -64.47
CA ARG A 156 12.59 9.81 -63.77
C ARG A 156 12.30 9.80 -62.27
N ASP A 157 12.27 10.97 -61.65
CA ASP A 157 11.95 11.07 -60.22
C ASP A 157 10.51 10.60 -59.94
N LEU A 158 9.55 10.91 -60.83
CA LEU A 158 8.18 10.40 -60.78
C LEU A 158 8.11 8.87 -60.94
N GLU A 159 8.93 8.29 -61.80
CA GLU A 159 9.01 6.84 -61.98
C GLU A 159 9.54 6.14 -60.71
N ILE A 160 10.55 6.71 -60.07
CA ILE A 160 11.11 6.19 -58.80
C ILE A 160 10.07 6.30 -57.68
N LEU A 161 9.43 7.46 -57.53
CA LEU A 161 8.40 7.72 -56.53
C LEU A 161 7.19 6.78 -56.69
N SER A 162 6.74 6.56 -57.92
CA SER A 162 5.58 5.71 -58.22
C SER A 162 5.85 4.23 -58.04
N ARG A 163 7.08 3.77 -58.32
CA ARG A 163 7.43 2.36 -58.25
C ARG A 163 7.72 1.89 -56.82
N ASP A 164 8.48 2.66 -56.05
CA ASP A 164 9.08 2.17 -54.80
C ASP A 164 8.55 2.89 -53.55
N GLU A 165 8.54 4.23 -53.55
CA GLU A 165 8.23 5.01 -52.33
C GLU A 165 6.73 5.05 -51.99
N ILE A 166 5.87 5.32 -52.97
CA ILE A 166 4.42 5.41 -52.74
C ILE A 166 3.82 4.08 -52.25
N PRO A 167 4.12 2.91 -52.86
CA PRO A 167 3.63 1.63 -52.35
C PRO A 167 4.13 1.33 -50.93
N GLY A 168 5.38 1.66 -50.60
CA GLY A 168 5.95 1.48 -49.26
C GLY A 168 5.20 2.30 -48.21
N LEU A 169 5.01 3.60 -48.46
CA LEU A 169 4.28 4.50 -47.57
C LEU A 169 2.81 4.12 -47.39
N ILE A 170 2.16 3.57 -48.44
CA ILE A 170 0.79 3.07 -48.35
C ILE A 170 0.72 1.84 -47.43
N GLN A 171 1.72 0.94 -47.48
CA GLN A 171 1.79 -0.22 -46.58
C GLN A 171 2.03 0.19 -45.14
N GLU A 172 2.90 1.16 -44.88
CA GLU A 172 3.10 1.74 -43.55
C GLU A 172 1.85 2.45 -43.03
N SER A 173 1.15 3.19 -43.89
CA SER A 173 -0.12 3.80 -43.54
C SER A 173 -1.18 2.74 -43.22
N LEU A 174 -1.20 1.62 -43.92
CA LEU A 174 -2.11 0.51 -43.66
C LEU A 174 -1.81 -0.14 -42.30
N SER A 175 -0.54 -0.45 -42.02
CA SER A 175 -0.15 -1.08 -40.76
C SER A 175 -0.50 -0.21 -39.55
N SER A 176 -0.31 1.11 -39.67
CA SER A 176 -0.72 2.08 -38.66
C SER A 176 -2.24 2.11 -38.43
N GLN A 177 -3.05 2.12 -39.50
CA GLN A 177 -4.52 2.10 -39.40
C GLN A 177 -5.04 0.80 -38.78
N VAL A 178 -4.51 -0.35 -39.20
CA VAL A 178 -4.86 -1.66 -38.62
C VAL A 178 -4.48 -1.71 -37.14
N SER A 179 -3.29 -1.21 -36.79
CA SER A 179 -2.86 -1.12 -35.39
C SER A 179 -3.83 -0.29 -34.56
N HIS A 180 -4.26 0.87 -35.06
CA HIS A 180 -5.22 1.72 -34.35
C HIS A 180 -6.58 1.03 -34.12
N ILE A 181 -7.11 0.35 -35.13
CA ILE A 181 -8.37 -0.41 -35.02
C ILE A 181 -8.24 -1.51 -33.95
N LEU A 182 -7.14 -2.26 -33.97
CA LEU A 182 -6.88 -3.32 -32.99
C LEU A 182 -6.73 -2.75 -31.58
N THR A 183 -5.99 -1.66 -31.40
CA THR A 183 -5.85 -0.98 -30.11
C THR A 183 -7.21 -0.55 -29.56
N GLY A 184 -8.11 -0.02 -30.40
CA GLY A 184 -9.47 0.31 -30.00
C GLY A 184 -10.26 -0.90 -29.48
N ASP A 185 -10.21 -2.03 -30.18
CA ASP A 185 -10.88 -3.27 -29.76
C ASP A 185 -10.30 -3.83 -28.45
N TYR A 186 -8.97 -3.83 -28.30
CA TYR A 186 -8.33 -4.27 -27.05
C TYR A 186 -8.66 -3.34 -25.88
N ASN A 187 -8.67 -2.02 -26.08
CA ASN A 187 -9.06 -1.08 -25.04
C ASN A 187 -10.50 -1.30 -24.57
N LEU A 188 -11.42 -1.61 -25.51
CA LEU A 188 -12.80 -1.94 -25.17
C LEU A 188 -12.88 -3.25 -24.37
N LYS A 189 -12.10 -4.26 -24.74
CA LYS A 189 -11.99 -5.52 -23.98
C LYS A 189 -11.42 -5.32 -22.58
N LEU A 190 -10.39 -4.51 -22.43
CA LEU A 190 -9.80 -4.16 -21.14
C LEU A 190 -10.82 -3.42 -20.26
N ALA A 191 -11.49 -2.39 -20.79
CA ALA A 191 -12.52 -1.66 -20.05
C ALA A 191 -13.66 -2.57 -19.54
N ARG A 192 -14.05 -3.59 -20.32
CA ARG A 192 -15.00 -4.61 -19.87
C ARG A 192 -14.43 -5.44 -18.73
N GLN A 193 -13.20 -5.92 -18.86
CA GLN A 193 -12.54 -6.71 -17.82
C GLN A 193 -12.40 -5.90 -16.54
N ASP A 194 -11.99 -4.64 -16.62
CA ASP A 194 -11.87 -3.74 -15.47
C ASP A 194 -13.23 -3.54 -14.78
N TYR A 195 -14.31 -3.40 -15.54
CA TYR A 195 -15.66 -3.35 -14.98
C TYR A 195 -16.03 -4.64 -14.23
N PHE A 196 -15.72 -5.82 -14.79
CA PHE A 196 -15.97 -7.09 -14.11
C PHE A 196 -15.10 -7.26 -12.87
N ILE A 197 -13.82 -6.93 -12.93
CA ILE A 197 -12.88 -6.98 -11.80
C ILE A 197 -13.37 -6.05 -10.69
N SER A 198 -13.73 -4.81 -11.02
CA SER A 198 -14.25 -3.85 -10.03
C SER A 198 -15.52 -4.37 -9.34
N ASN A 199 -16.44 -4.99 -10.10
CA ASN A 199 -17.64 -5.59 -9.50
C ASN A 199 -17.30 -6.83 -8.65
N GLN A 200 -16.30 -7.62 -9.03
CA GLN A 200 -15.83 -8.76 -8.24
C GLN A 200 -15.20 -8.28 -6.93
N ASP A 201 -14.35 -7.26 -6.96
CA ASP A 201 -13.74 -6.68 -5.76
C ASP A 201 -14.79 -6.14 -4.78
N GLN A 202 -15.85 -5.52 -5.31
CA GLN A 202 -16.99 -5.05 -4.50
C GLN A 202 -17.74 -6.18 -3.79
N VAL A 203 -17.65 -7.43 -4.25
CA VAL A 203 -18.25 -8.60 -3.57
C VAL A 203 -17.23 -9.30 -2.68
N ILE A 204 -16.01 -9.48 -3.15
CA ILE A 204 -14.94 -10.17 -2.43
C ILE A 204 -14.61 -9.44 -1.13
N HIS A 205 -14.48 -8.12 -1.16
CA HIS A 205 -14.08 -7.38 0.03
C HIS A 205 -15.10 -7.52 1.19
N PRO A 206 -16.42 -7.32 0.97
CA PRO A 206 -17.45 -7.64 1.95
C PRO A 206 -17.44 -9.10 2.43
N LEU A 207 -17.24 -10.09 1.54
CA LEU A 207 -17.16 -11.51 1.94
C LEU A 207 -15.98 -11.80 2.86
N VAL A 208 -14.80 -11.24 2.55
CA VAL A 208 -13.61 -11.38 3.38
C VAL A 208 -13.84 -10.75 4.75
N GLN A 209 -14.50 -9.59 4.79
CA GLN A 209 -14.83 -8.92 6.05
C GLN A 209 -15.81 -9.73 6.90
N GLN A 210 -16.88 -10.27 6.29
CA GLN A 210 -17.83 -11.18 6.96
C GLN A 210 -17.10 -12.42 7.50
N ARG A 211 -16.22 -13.04 6.71
CA ARG A 211 -15.42 -14.17 7.17
C ARG A 211 -14.53 -13.80 8.35
N ALA A 212 -13.83 -12.67 8.28
CA ALA A 212 -12.96 -12.22 9.37
C ALA A 212 -13.72 -11.99 10.69
N ARG A 213 -14.95 -11.44 10.63
CA ARG A 213 -15.81 -11.28 11.82
C ARG A 213 -16.18 -12.62 12.45
N ASN A 214 -16.57 -13.60 11.63
CA ASN A 214 -16.93 -14.93 12.11
C ASN A 214 -15.74 -15.70 12.68
N GLU A 215 -14.57 -15.60 12.05
CA GLU A 215 -13.32 -16.19 12.56
C GLU A 215 -12.91 -15.54 13.88
N PHE A 216 -13.02 -14.22 13.99
CA PHE A 216 -12.74 -13.50 15.23
C PHE A 216 -13.63 -13.97 16.38
N LEU A 217 -14.94 -14.07 16.16
CA LEU A 217 -15.88 -14.56 17.16
C LEU A 217 -15.55 -16.01 17.58
N THR A 218 -15.20 -16.86 16.63
CA THR A 218 -14.80 -18.26 16.90
C THR A 218 -13.53 -18.31 17.74
N MET A 219 -12.51 -17.54 17.40
CA MET A 219 -11.26 -17.46 18.17
C MET A 219 -11.51 -16.96 19.60
N ALA A 220 -12.40 -15.98 19.78
CA ALA A 220 -12.74 -15.47 21.10
C ALA A 220 -13.39 -16.56 21.98
N PHE A 221 -14.30 -17.37 21.41
CA PHE A 221 -14.86 -18.53 22.11
C PHE A 221 -13.83 -19.60 22.46
N GLU A 222 -12.89 -19.90 21.54
CA GLU A 222 -11.82 -20.84 21.83
C GLU A 222 -10.92 -20.38 22.98
N LEU A 223 -10.58 -19.09 22.99
CA LEU A 223 -9.76 -18.50 24.05
C LEU A 223 -10.45 -18.59 25.40
N GLU A 224 -11.73 -18.22 25.47
CA GLU A 224 -12.53 -18.33 26.70
C GLU A 224 -12.58 -19.78 27.20
N ASN A 225 -12.81 -20.74 26.30
CA ASN A 225 -12.85 -22.16 26.65
C ASN A 225 -11.49 -22.67 27.18
N ARG A 226 -10.37 -22.23 26.60
CA ARG A 226 -9.02 -22.54 27.12
C ARG A 226 -8.87 -22.01 28.55
N ASN A 227 -9.24 -20.75 28.78
CA ASN A 227 -9.19 -20.13 30.12
C ASN A 227 -10.06 -20.89 31.13
N HIS A 228 -11.28 -21.27 30.76
CA HIS A 228 -12.16 -22.08 31.61
C HIS A 228 -11.55 -23.44 31.97
N ARG A 229 -10.89 -24.11 31.02
CA ARG A 229 -10.19 -25.39 31.29
C ARG A 229 -9.04 -25.21 32.27
N ASP A 230 -8.28 -24.12 32.16
CA ASP A 230 -7.17 -23.85 33.05
C ASP A 230 -7.64 -23.47 34.46
N ILE A 231 -8.68 -22.64 34.58
CA ILE A 231 -9.34 -22.36 35.86
C ILE A 231 -9.87 -23.66 36.48
N HIS A 232 -10.50 -24.52 35.69
CA HIS A 232 -11.00 -25.81 36.19
C HIS A 232 -9.85 -26.69 36.72
N ARG A 233 -8.72 -26.78 36.00
CA ARG A 233 -7.53 -27.52 36.46
C ARG A 233 -7.00 -26.96 37.78
N LEU A 234 -6.91 -25.65 37.92
CA LEU A 234 -6.47 -24.99 39.17
C LEU A 234 -7.43 -25.29 40.32
N LEU A 235 -8.74 -25.17 40.10
CA LEU A 235 -9.74 -25.47 41.12
C LEU A 235 -9.69 -26.94 41.56
N VAL A 236 -9.47 -27.87 40.62
CA VAL A 236 -9.29 -29.29 40.94
C VAL A 236 -8.02 -29.51 41.78
N ALA A 237 -6.91 -28.85 41.44
CA ALA A 237 -5.67 -28.93 42.21
C ALA A 237 -5.86 -28.38 43.64
N VAL A 238 -6.48 -27.21 43.79
CA VAL A 238 -6.79 -26.61 45.10
C VAL A 238 -7.69 -27.52 45.93
N LYS A 239 -8.73 -28.11 45.31
CA LYS A 239 -9.60 -29.08 45.98
C LYS A 239 -8.80 -30.29 46.49
N GLN A 240 -7.89 -30.83 45.70
CA GLN A 240 -7.05 -31.97 46.11
C GLN A 240 -6.11 -31.59 47.27
N LEU A 241 -5.48 -30.41 47.20
CA LEU A 241 -4.62 -29.91 48.28
C LEU A 241 -5.40 -29.75 49.58
N LEU A 242 -6.58 -29.12 49.54
CA LEU A 242 -7.44 -28.95 50.72
C LEU A 242 -7.89 -30.30 51.29
N GLN A 243 -8.22 -31.27 50.43
CA GLN A 243 -8.57 -32.63 50.87
C GLN A 243 -7.40 -33.34 51.54
N ASN A 244 -6.17 -33.15 51.06
CA ASN A 244 -4.98 -33.71 51.70
C ASN A 244 -4.70 -33.05 53.05
N HIS A 245 -4.75 -31.72 53.12
CA HIS A 245 -4.61 -30.99 54.39
C HIS A 245 -5.66 -31.41 55.41
N LEU A 246 -6.91 -31.61 54.99
CA LEU A 246 -7.96 -32.08 55.88
C LEU A 246 -7.66 -33.49 56.41
N LYS A 247 -7.14 -34.41 55.57
CA LYS A 247 -6.72 -35.75 56.01
C LYS A 247 -5.57 -35.69 57.01
N ASP A 248 -4.55 -34.88 56.72
CA ASP A 248 -3.40 -34.69 57.61
C ASP A 248 -3.82 -34.10 58.96
N TRP A 249 -4.72 -33.11 58.95
CA TRP A 249 -5.29 -32.53 60.15
C TRP A 249 -6.07 -33.56 60.97
N HIS A 250 -6.92 -34.38 60.33
CA HIS A 250 -7.62 -35.47 61.01
C HIS A 250 -6.67 -36.51 61.60
N ALA A 251 -5.57 -36.82 60.90
CA ALA A 251 -4.55 -37.74 61.42
C ALA A 251 -3.85 -37.16 62.67
N ARG A 252 -3.48 -35.88 62.64
CA ARG A 252 -2.90 -35.17 63.80
C ARG A 252 -3.87 -35.12 64.97
N MET A 253 -5.14 -34.81 64.73
CA MET A 253 -6.16 -34.77 65.78
C MET A 253 -6.31 -36.13 66.47
N LYS A 254 -6.35 -37.22 65.69
CA LYS A 254 -6.35 -38.59 66.23
C LYS A 254 -5.12 -38.93 67.06
N MET A 255 -3.95 -38.41 66.71
CA MET A 255 -2.73 -38.56 67.52
C MET A 255 -2.80 -37.73 68.81
N MET A 256 -3.43 -36.56 68.77
CA MET A 256 -3.60 -35.69 69.95
C MET A 256 -4.68 -36.18 70.91
N ASP A 257 -5.64 -36.98 70.44
CA ASP A 257 -6.64 -37.67 71.27
C ASP A 257 -6.04 -38.86 72.07
N ASP A 258 -4.72 -39.10 71.99
CA ASP A 258 -4.05 -40.15 72.78
C ASP A 258 -4.08 -39.81 74.29
N PRO A 259 -4.66 -40.69 75.14
CA PRO A 259 -4.74 -40.49 76.59
C PRO A 259 -3.39 -40.24 77.28
N MET A 260 -2.27 -40.65 76.68
CA MET A 260 -0.91 -40.46 77.20
C MET A 260 -0.39 -39.02 77.11
N LEU A 261 -1.06 -38.15 76.32
CA LEU A 261 -0.73 -36.73 76.19
C LEU A 261 -1.48 -35.83 77.21
N THR A 262 -2.28 -36.43 78.09
CA THR A 262 -2.93 -35.68 79.18
C THR A 262 -1.88 -35.20 80.20
N PRO A 263 -1.96 -33.93 80.68
CA PRO A 263 -0.94 -33.37 81.54
C PRO A 263 -0.82 -34.17 82.84
N ALA A 264 0.38 -34.65 83.14
CA ALA A 264 0.66 -35.37 84.37
C ALA A 264 0.36 -34.49 85.59
N LYS A 265 -0.33 -35.05 86.59
CA LYS A 265 -0.83 -34.33 87.79
C LYS A 265 0.26 -33.71 88.68
N TYR A 266 1.55 -34.01 88.45
CA TYR A 266 2.66 -33.51 89.26
C TYR A 266 3.83 -33.05 88.40
N LYS A 267 4.29 -31.81 88.61
CA LYS A 267 5.50 -31.27 87.99
C LYS A 267 6.73 -31.87 88.68
N ARG A 268 7.44 -32.79 88.02
CA ARG A 268 8.76 -33.27 88.46
C ARG A 268 9.84 -32.38 87.83
N SER A 269 10.87 -32.00 88.59
CA SER A 269 11.96 -31.14 88.10
C SER A 269 13.05 -31.91 87.36
N THR A 270 13.25 -33.20 87.69
CA THR A 270 14.27 -34.07 87.08
C THR A 270 13.64 -35.04 86.08
N ILE A 271 14.34 -35.28 84.97
CA ILE A 271 13.94 -36.24 83.93
C ILE A 271 14.19 -37.67 84.44
N ASP A 272 13.17 -38.53 84.40
CA ASP A 272 13.27 -39.95 84.80
C ASP A 272 14.21 -40.70 83.84
N SER A 273 15.04 -41.60 84.36
CA SER A 273 16.00 -42.36 83.55
C SER A 273 15.32 -43.31 82.54
N ARG A 274 14.05 -43.64 82.75
CA ARG A 274 13.22 -44.43 81.84
C ARG A 274 12.62 -43.61 80.69
N ASP A 275 12.64 -42.28 80.78
CA ASP A 275 12.16 -41.40 79.73
C ASP A 275 13.23 -41.25 78.63
N GLY A 276 13.22 -42.23 77.71
CA GLY A 276 14.11 -42.24 76.55
C GLY A 276 13.80 -41.14 75.53
N PHE A 277 12.66 -40.45 75.62
CA PHE A 277 12.32 -39.33 74.76
C PHE A 277 12.99 -38.05 75.25
N ALA A 278 12.82 -37.69 76.52
CA ALA A 278 13.43 -36.51 77.11
C ALA A 278 14.97 -36.55 77.07
N LYS A 279 15.57 -37.74 77.23
CA LYS A 279 17.01 -37.97 77.03
C LYS A 279 17.47 -37.69 75.59
N ARG A 280 16.72 -38.18 74.60
CA ARG A 280 17.03 -37.92 73.19
C ARG A 280 16.87 -36.45 72.84
N LEU A 281 15.83 -35.80 73.36
CA LEU A 281 15.59 -34.37 73.15
C LEU A 281 16.71 -33.53 73.77
N HIS A 282 17.20 -33.88 74.97
CA HIS A 282 18.35 -33.22 75.58
C HIS A 282 19.63 -33.39 74.75
N ASN A 283 19.86 -34.57 74.16
CA ASN A 283 21.00 -34.80 73.27
C ASN A 283 20.90 -34.02 71.96
N VAL A 284 19.70 -33.92 71.37
CA VAL A 284 19.45 -33.16 70.13
C VAL A 284 19.61 -31.65 70.34
N LEU A 285 19.29 -31.16 71.54
CA LEU A 285 19.48 -29.76 71.91
C LEU A 285 20.93 -29.42 72.33
N GLU A 286 21.85 -30.39 72.24
CA GLU A 286 23.30 -30.25 72.51
C GLU A 286 23.62 -29.43 73.79
N VAL A 287 22.85 -29.66 74.87
CA VAL A 287 23.04 -28.96 76.14
C VAL A 287 24.20 -29.61 76.91
N ASP A 288 25.42 -29.44 76.43
CA ASP A 288 26.63 -29.95 77.11
C ASP A 288 27.01 -29.03 78.29
N ASN A 289 26.32 -29.20 79.41
CA ASN A 289 26.81 -28.72 80.70
C ASN A 289 27.57 -29.86 81.37
N ALA A 290 28.91 -29.86 81.24
CA ALA A 290 29.82 -30.89 81.79
C ALA A 290 29.84 -31.02 83.34
N GLN A 291 28.85 -30.48 84.05
CA GLN A 291 28.82 -30.37 85.52
C GLN A 291 27.50 -30.81 86.20
N GLN A 292 26.51 -31.37 85.49
CA GLN A 292 25.26 -31.84 86.12
C GLN A 292 25.10 -33.37 86.05
N LEU A 293 24.97 -34.02 87.23
CA LEU A 293 24.80 -35.47 87.39
C LEU A 293 23.39 -35.99 87.03
N PHE A 294 22.39 -35.10 86.94
CA PHE A 294 21.01 -35.44 86.58
C PHE A 294 20.48 -34.48 85.49
N LEU A 295 19.78 -35.05 84.51
CA LEU A 295 19.08 -34.30 83.46
C LEU A 295 17.86 -33.60 84.06
N THR A 296 17.76 -32.28 83.90
CA THR A 296 16.71 -31.46 84.52
C THR A 296 15.80 -30.88 83.43
N TYR A 297 14.50 -30.73 83.69
CA TYR A 297 13.60 -30.10 82.71
C TYR A 297 13.95 -28.62 82.45
N SER A 298 14.61 -27.95 83.40
CA SER A 298 15.10 -26.58 83.23
C SER A 298 16.26 -26.46 82.23
N SER A 299 17.16 -27.45 82.17
CA SER A 299 18.24 -27.43 81.17
C SER A 299 17.69 -27.64 79.75
N LEU A 300 16.60 -28.41 79.64
CA LEU A 300 15.85 -28.59 78.41
C LEU A 300 15.11 -27.31 77.99
N GLU A 301 14.53 -26.58 78.96
CA GLU A 301 13.91 -25.27 78.74
C GLU A 301 14.94 -24.25 78.26
N GLU A 302 16.12 -24.19 78.88
CA GLU A 302 17.24 -23.35 78.41
C GLU A 302 17.71 -23.74 77.01
N GLY A 303 17.82 -25.04 76.71
CA GLY A 303 18.15 -25.54 75.37
C GLY A 303 17.09 -25.17 74.33
N ALA A 304 15.82 -25.25 74.70
CA ALA A 304 14.70 -24.84 73.86
C ALA A 304 14.69 -23.32 73.63
N ASP A 305 15.01 -22.51 74.65
CA ASP A 305 15.14 -21.06 74.52
C ASP A 305 16.33 -20.67 73.64
N ARG A 306 17.48 -21.35 73.75
CA ARG A 306 18.61 -21.18 72.82
C ARG A 306 18.23 -21.54 71.40
N LEU A 307 17.56 -22.67 71.18
CA LEU A 307 17.09 -23.07 69.86
C LEU A 307 16.10 -22.04 69.30
N LYS A 308 15.18 -21.54 70.12
CA LYS A 308 14.22 -20.50 69.74
C LYS A 308 14.94 -19.20 69.36
N GLN A 309 16.00 -18.83 70.07
CA GLN A 309 16.84 -17.68 69.74
C GLN A 309 17.58 -17.88 68.42
N VAL A 310 18.20 -19.04 68.20
CA VAL A 310 18.88 -19.39 66.94
C VAL A 310 17.90 -19.42 65.78
N TYR A 311 16.71 -19.99 65.98
CA TYR A 311 15.64 -20.01 64.99
C TYR A 311 15.17 -18.60 64.65
N SER A 312 14.91 -17.75 65.65
CA SER A 312 14.53 -16.35 65.43
C SER A 312 15.62 -15.58 64.70
N MET A 313 16.90 -15.79 65.04
CA MET A 313 18.02 -15.20 64.31
C MET A 313 18.08 -15.68 62.86
N SER A 314 17.87 -16.97 62.61
CA SER A 314 17.87 -17.55 61.26
C SER A 314 16.68 -17.05 60.43
N CYS A 315 15.49 -16.93 61.02
CA CYS A 315 14.32 -16.31 60.39
C CYS A 315 14.61 -14.85 60.03
N ASN A 316 15.13 -14.05 60.97
CA ASN A 316 15.50 -12.66 60.69
C ASN A 316 16.56 -12.56 59.57
N GLN A 317 17.55 -13.46 59.55
CA GLN A 317 18.54 -13.53 58.46
C GLN A 317 17.89 -13.89 57.12
N ALA A 318 16.95 -14.83 57.10
CA ALA A 318 16.22 -15.20 55.89
C ALA A 318 15.31 -14.06 55.39
N GLU A 319 14.65 -13.34 56.30
CA GLU A 319 13.83 -12.17 55.99
C GLU A 319 14.68 -11.02 55.43
N THR A 320 15.83 -10.71 56.05
CA THR A 320 16.76 -9.70 55.50
C THR A 320 17.32 -10.13 54.13
N ALA A 321 17.63 -11.41 53.93
CA ALA A 321 18.08 -11.91 52.64
C ALA A 321 16.99 -11.87 51.57
N LEU A 322 15.72 -12.06 51.95
CA LEU A 322 14.56 -11.92 51.07
C LEU A 322 14.35 -10.45 50.70
N SER A 323 14.36 -9.55 51.68
CA SER A 323 14.23 -8.10 51.48
C SER A 323 15.35 -7.57 50.57
N ASN A 324 16.60 -8.00 50.76
CA ASN A 324 17.70 -7.63 49.86
C ASN A 324 17.48 -8.14 48.42
N LYS A 325 16.86 -9.32 48.24
CA LYS A 325 16.54 -9.83 46.91
C LYS A 325 15.38 -9.07 46.27
N GLU A 326 14.39 -8.67 47.05
CA GLU A 326 13.28 -7.81 46.62
C GLU A 326 13.80 -6.45 46.16
N GLU A 327 14.72 -5.83 46.91
CA GLU A 327 15.38 -4.57 46.49
C GLU A 327 16.16 -4.74 45.17
N ILE A 328 16.89 -5.85 44.99
CA ILE A 328 17.59 -6.14 43.74
C ILE A 328 16.60 -6.36 42.58
N LEU A 329 15.49 -7.05 42.83
CA LEU A 329 14.44 -7.27 41.83
C LEU A 329 13.76 -5.96 41.45
N GLU A 330 13.47 -5.10 42.42
CA GLU A 330 12.90 -3.78 42.18
C GLU A 330 13.86 -2.90 41.37
N ALA A 331 15.15 -2.92 41.69
CA ALA A 331 16.17 -2.24 40.89
C ALA A 331 16.25 -2.81 39.46
N LEU A 332 16.12 -4.13 39.28
CA LEU A 332 16.09 -4.75 37.96
C LEU A 332 14.84 -4.35 37.16
N GLU A 333 13.68 -4.33 37.82
CA GLU A 333 12.40 -3.93 37.24
C GLU A 333 12.43 -2.46 36.80
N GLN A 334 12.96 -1.56 37.63
CA GLN A 334 13.16 -0.16 37.29
C GLN A 334 14.11 0.01 36.08
N ASN A 335 15.20 -0.76 36.02
CA ASN A 335 16.11 -0.75 34.87
C ASN A 335 15.44 -1.28 33.59
N MET A 336 14.64 -2.34 33.71
CA MET A 336 13.89 -2.90 32.59
C MET A 336 12.86 -1.92 32.07
N HIS A 337 12.13 -1.25 32.97
CA HIS A 337 11.20 -0.19 32.62
C HIS A 337 11.90 0.99 31.93
N GLY A 338 13.08 1.42 32.42
CA GLY A 338 13.88 2.44 31.75
C GLY A 338 14.34 2.02 30.34
N CYS A 339 14.67 0.75 30.13
CA CYS A 339 14.96 0.21 28.80
C CYS A 339 13.73 0.21 27.90
N GLU A 340 12.56 -0.16 28.41
CA GLU A 340 11.29 -0.11 27.68
C GLU A 340 10.93 1.33 27.30
N GLU A 341 11.02 2.28 28.23
CA GLU A 341 10.79 3.70 27.95
C GLU A 341 11.74 4.24 26.87
N MET A 342 13.00 3.80 26.87
CA MET A 342 13.99 4.20 25.87
C MET A 342 13.73 3.60 24.48
N ILE A 343 13.30 2.34 24.40
CA ILE A 343 12.99 1.65 23.14
C ILE A 343 11.67 2.15 22.54
N TYR A 344 10.69 2.44 23.39
CA TYR A 344 9.34 2.82 22.98
C TYR A 344 9.06 4.32 23.08
N SER A 345 10.04 5.12 23.54
CA SER A 345 10.00 6.59 23.59
C SER A 345 8.70 7.18 24.19
N GLY A 346 8.17 6.54 25.23
CA GLY A 346 6.93 6.98 25.89
C GLY A 346 5.64 6.74 25.10
N SER A 347 5.64 5.90 24.06
CA SER A 347 4.41 5.49 23.39
C SER A 347 3.53 4.67 24.34
N SER A 348 2.40 5.23 24.78
CA SER A 348 1.45 4.60 25.71
C SER A 348 0.69 3.38 25.15
N THR A 349 1.20 2.76 24.09
CA THR A 349 0.64 1.52 23.55
C THR A 349 1.77 0.53 23.30
N THR A 350 1.61 -0.66 23.85
CA THR A 350 2.38 -1.89 23.60
C THR A 350 2.41 -2.35 22.12
N HIS A 351 1.96 -1.48 21.20
CA HIS A 351 1.89 -1.66 19.75
C HIS A 351 2.69 -0.62 18.97
N GLY A 352 3.40 0.29 19.66
CA GLY A 352 4.35 1.20 19.01
C GLY A 352 5.51 0.41 18.39
N GLN A 353 5.90 0.75 17.16
CA GLN A 353 7.08 0.15 16.55
C GLN A 353 8.32 0.54 17.37
N PRO A 354 9.21 -0.41 17.71
CA PRO A 354 10.43 -0.12 18.45
C PRO A 354 11.25 0.89 17.66
N SER A 355 11.62 2.01 18.29
CA SER A 355 12.49 2.98 17.64
C SER A 355 13.92 2.44 17.70
N LEU A 356 14.33 1.75 16.64
CA LEU A 356 15.67 1.17 16.50
C LEU A 356 16.75 2.23 16.23
N ALA A 357 16.36 3.49 16.04
CA ALA A 357 17.27 4.60 15.80
C ALA A 357 17.39 5.45 17.07
N PRO A 358 18.62 5.79 17.51
CA PRO A 358 18.83 6.71 18.62
C PRO A 358 18.07 8.03 18.37
N PRO A 359 17.43 8.64 19.39
CA PRO A 359 16.63 9.86 19.21
C PRO A 359 17.46 11.01 18.62
N GLN A 360 18.77 11.04 18.89
CA GLN A 360 19.71 11.99 18.29
C GLN A 360 19.78 11.82 16.76
N LEU A 361 19.80 10.59 16.26
CA LEU A 361 19.82 10.29 14.83
C LEU A 361 18.49 10.65 14.18
N GLN A 362 17.36 10.38 14.84
CA GLN A 362 16.04 10.74 14.33
C GLN A 362 15.84 12.25 14.26
N SER A 363 16.34 13.00 15.25
CA SER A 363 16.38 14.46 15.23
C SER A 363 17.27 15.00 14.09
N ALA A 364 18.41 14.37 13.83
CA ALA A 364 19.29 14.74 12.72
C ALA A 364 18.65 14.44 11.35
N MET A 365 17.95 13.31 11.21
CA MET A 365 17.24 12.95 9.98
C MET A 365 16.11 13.92 9.67
N THR A 366 15.26 14.24 10.66
CA THR A 366 14.18 15.22 10.50
C THR A 366 14.73 16.63 10.19
N GLN A 367 15.86 17.01 10.78
CA GLN A 367 16.54 18.27 10.45
C GLN A 367 17.07 18.27 9.00
N LEU A 368 17.66 17.17 8.53
CA LEU A 368 18.13 17.01 7.16
C LEU A 368 16.98 17.04 6.15
N GLU A 369 15.86 16.37 6.44
CA GLU A 369 14.65 16.43 5.63
C GLU A 369 14.11 17.86 5.53
N GLY A 370 14.09 18.59 6.66
CA GLY A 370 13.73 20.01 6.67
C GLY A 370 14.68 20.88 5.84
N MET A 371 15.99 20.60 5.87
CA MET A 371 16.97 21.27 5.02
C MET A 371 16.77 20.94 3.54
N LEU A 372 16.47 19.68 3.21
CA LEU A 372 16.19 19.23 1.85
C LEU A 372 14.94 19.91 1.29
N GLY A 373 13.86 19.97 2.07
CA GLY A 373 12.63 20.65 1.67
C GLY A 373 12.83 22.15 1.43
N ARG A 374 13.65 22.83 2.25
CA ARG A 374 14.03 24.24 2.02
C ARG A 374 14.82 24.41 0.73
N LEU A 375 15.77 23.50 0.46
CA LEU A 375 16.55 23.53 -0.79
C LEU A 375 15.64 23.31 -2.01
N GLU A 376 14.74 22.34 -1.94
CA GLU A 376 13.78 22.07 -3.01
C GLU A 376 12.89 23.29 -3.29
N HIS A 377 12.38 23.93 -2.23
CA HIS A 377 11.59 25.15 -2.37
C HIS A 377 12.39 26.29 -3.02
N SER A 378 13.63 26.50 -2.59
CA SER A 378 14.54 27.49 -3.18
C SER A 378 14.80 27.22 -4.67
N ILE A 379 15.04 25.96 -5.05
CA ILE A 379 15.21 25.57 -6.45
C ILE A 379 13.95 25.86 -7.25
N LYS A 380 12.77 25.48 -6.74
CA LYS A 380 11.48 25.76 -7.40
C LYS A 380 11.27 27.26 -7.61
N ASP A 381 11.63 28.10 -6.64
CA ASP A 381 11.53 29.56 -6.76
C ASP A 381 12.52 30.13 -7.79
N ILE A 382 13.75 29.59 -7.87
CA ILE A 382 14.71 29.96 -8.90
C ILE A 382 14.18 29.59 -10.29
N VAL A 383 13.65 28.37 -10.47
CA VAL A 383 13.07 27.94 -11.75
C VAL A 383 11.87 28.82 -12.12
N ARG A 384 10.99 29.14 -11.16
CA ARG A 384 9.87 30.04 -11.39
C ARG A 384 10.32 31.43 -11.86
N ASN A 385 11.33 32.00 -11.20
CA ASN A 385 11.92 33.28 -11.59
C ASN A 385 12.56 33.21 -12.99
N LEU A 386 13.24 32.12 -13.33
CA LEU A 386 13.82 31.93 -14.65
C LEU A 386 12.75 31.84 -15.74
N GLU A 387 11.67 31.11 -15.50
CA GLU A 387 10.58 31.01 -16.47
C GLU A 387 9.85 32.34 -16.61
N GLN A 388 9.63 33.09 -15.52
CA GLN A 388 9.12 34.47 -15.59
C GLN A 388 10.02 35.38 -16.42
N LYS A 389 11.33 35.38 -16.18
CA LYS A 389 12.31 36.17 -16.96
C LYS A 389 12.34 35.74 -18.44
N LYS A 390 12.15 34.46 -18.72
CA LYS A 390 12.06 33.94 -20.08
C LYS A 390 10.77 34.36 -20.78
N GLN A 391 9.65 34.45 -20.05
CA GLN A 391 8.40 34.98 -20.59
C GLN A 391 8.49 36.48 -20.86
N THR A 392 9.10 37.27 -19.96
CA THR A 392 9.31 38.71 -20.21
C THR A 392 10.24 38.96 -21.41
N LEU A 393 11.26 38.12 -21.61
CA LEU A 393 12.11 38.15 -22.79
C LEU A 393 11.36 37.77 -24.09
N LYS A 394 10.29 36.98 -24.01
CA LYS A 394 9.44 36.66 -25.18
C LYS A 394 8.47 37.79 -25.48
N SER A 395 7.95 38.47 -24.46
CA SER A 395 6.97 39.55 -24.64
C SER A 395 7.60 40.87 -25.07
N ASP A 396 8.84 41.17 -24.66
CA ASP A 396 9.53 42.39 -25.04
C ASP A 396 10.71 42.12 -26.01
N PRO A 397 10.55 42.46 -27.31
CA PRO A 397 11.60 42.27 -28.31
C PRO A 397 12.82 43.18 -28.12
N LEU A 398 12.72 44.26 -27.35
CA LEU A 398 13.83 45.16 -27.03
C LEU A 398 14.76 44.52 -26.00
N LEU A 399 14.20 44.00 -24.90
CA LEU A 399 14.92 43.23 -23.87
C LEU A 399 15.61 41.98 -24.44
N TYR A 400 14.98 41.32 -25.42
CA TYR A 400 15.61 40.20 -26.14
C TYR A 400 16.86 40.63 -26.92
N LYS A 401 16.81 41.78 -27.61
CA LYS A 401 17.96 42.34 -28.33
C LYS A 401 19.07 42.78 -27.38
N GLU A 402 18.73 43.41 -26.26
CA GLU A 402 19.69 43.80 -25.21
C GLU A 402 20.40 42.59 -24.61
N ARG A 403 19.66 41.52 -24.26
CA ARG A 403 20.26 40.25 -23.80
C ARG A 403 21.16 39.64 -24.86
N LYS A 404 20.76 39.69 -26.14
CA LYS A 404 21.56 39.14 -27.26
C LYS A 404 22.85 39.94 -27.47
N LEU A 405 22.80 41.26 -27.34
CA LEU A 405 23.98 42.14 -27.30
C LEU A 405 24.89 41.83 -26.11
N TYR A 406 24.31 41.66 -24.92
CA TYR A 406 25.05 41.26 -23.71
C TYR A 406 25.76 39.91 -23.91
N VAL A 407 25.08 38.91 -24.47
CA VAL A 407 25.68 37.60 -24.77
C VAL A 407 26.79 37.74 -25.83
N TYR A 408 26.55 38.48 -26.91
CA TYR A 408 27.57 38.72 -27.94
C TYR A 408 28.78 39.50 -27.44
N PHE A 409 28.61 40.38 -26.46
CA PHE A 409 29.72 41.08 -25.81
C PHE A 409 30.71 40.10 -25.16
N PHE A 410 30.22 39.04 -24.51
CA PHE A 410 31.08 38.04 -23.84
C PHE A 410 31.50 36.89 -24.75
N THR A 411 30.70 36.53 -25.75
CA THR A 411 30.94 35.32 -26.58
C THR A 411 31.52 35.61 -27.95
N ASN A 412 31.22 36.76 -28.56
CA ASN A 412 31.70 37.08 -29.91
C ASN A 412 31.71 38.60 -30.20
N PRO A 413 32.78 39.32 -29.81
CA PRO A 413 32.87 40.77 -29.96
C PRO A 413 32.92 41.23 -31.44
N ALA A 414 33.30 40.36 -32.39
CA ALA A 414 33.33 40.71 -33.81
C ALA A 414 31.91 40.84 -34.40
N CYS A 415 30.98 39.98 -33.97
CA CYS A 415 29.58 40.02 -34.40
C CYS A 415 28.84 41.25 -33.83
N LEU A 416 29.25 41.71 -32.65
CA LEU A 416 28.73 42.94 -32.03
C LEU A 416 29.14 44.20 -32.82
N ARG A 417 30.37 44.24 -33.36
CA ARG A 417 30.83 45.33 -34.23
C ARG A 417 30.00 45.41 -35.52
N GLN A 418 29.77 44.26 -36.17
CA GLN A 418 28.94 44.20 -37.39
C GLN A 418 27.51 44.71 -37.15
N LEU A 419 26.85 44.30 -36.05
CA LEU A 419 25.51 44.78 -35.71
C LEU A 419 25.49 46.28 -35.39
N PHE A 420 26.55 46.81 -34.77
CA PHE A 420 26.66 48.24 -34.48
C PHE A 420 26.88 49.07 -35.75
N ASP A 421 27.66 48.56 -36.71
CA ASP A 421 27.87 49.18 -38.03
C ASP A 421 26.58 49.14 -38.88
N GLU A 422 25.81 48.05 -38.80
CA GLU A 422 24.49 47.92 -39.46
C GLU A 422 23.43 48.86 -38.86
N MET A 423 23.44 49.06 -37.53
CA MET A 423 22.55 50.04 -36.90
C MET A 423 22.98 51.48 -37.17
N SER A 424 24.29 51.75 -37.17
CA SER A 424 24.83 53.09 -37.48
C SER A 424 24.54 53.51 -38.93
N SER A 425 24.65 52.58 -39.88
CA SER A 425 24.29 52.83 -41.29
C SER A 425 22.78 53.05 -41.47
N ARG A 426 21.92 52.31 -40.76
CA ARG A 426 20.47 52.57 -40.75
C ARG A 426 20.09 53.92 -40.14
N LEU A 427 20.77 54.36 -39.08
CA LEU A 427 20.54 55.67 -38.44
C LEU A 427 21.01 56.84 -39.31
N GLN A 428 22.09 56.65 -40.08
CA GLN A 428 22.53 57.63 -41.07
C GLN A 428 21.56 57.71 -42.26
N ALA A 429 20.99 56.59 -42.70
CA ALA A 429 19.99 56.54 -43.76
C ALA A 429 18.63 57.14 -43.36
N GLN A 430 18.35 57.28 -42.06
CA GLN A 430 17.11 57.87 -41.53
C GLN A 430 17.24 59.37 -41.19
N LYS A 431 18.47 59.92 -41.29
CA LYS A 431 18.80 61.34 -41.09
C LYS A 431 18.98 62.12 -42.40
N MET A 432 18.98 61.43 -43.55
CA MET A 432 18.73 62.01 -44.87
C MET A 432 17.25 61.88 -45.18
#